data_AF-K9QHH6-F1
#
_entry.id   AF-K9QHH6-F1
#
_cell.length_a   1.000
_cell.length_b   1.000
_cell.length_c   1.000
_cell.angle_alpha   90.00
_cell.angle_beta   90.00
_cell.angle_gamma   90.00
#
_symmetry.space_group_name_H-M   'P 1'
#
loop_
_entity.id
_entity.type
_entity.pdbx_description
1 polymer ?
#
loop_
_entity_poly.entity_id
_entity_poly.type
_entity_poly.pdbx_seq_one_letter_code
_entity_poly.pdbx_strand_id
1 'polypeptide(L)'
;MADETNPPSLTTLEYIPYIDDAGQLPDIFQGKIGVYAIFDQNKSLQFVGYSRDIYLSLKQHLVRQPEQCYWVKGQTIERPNRTVLETIENAWIAENGTVPIGNGENKEIWTQPINVKSIMTPEEQVNYQNPANDELAQIKVIKNVARRVEAEILKVLESRGLQMQLRFNPKLKEDGLLDLKP
;
A
#
# COMPACT_ATOMS: atom_id res chain seq x y z
N MET A 1 4.54 26.56 -8.78
CA MET A 1 3.80 26.87 -7.54
C MET A 1 2.41 26.29 -7.71
N ALA A 2 1.98 25.37 -6.84
CA ALA A 2 0.58 24.96 -6.83
C ALA A 2 -0.23 26.11 -6.22
N ASP A 3 -1.16 26.65 -6.98
CA ASP A 3 -2.07 27.69 -6.51
C ASP A 3 -3.01 27.05 -5.47
N GLU A 4 -3.06 27.56 -4.24
CA GLU A 4 -3.86 26.95 -3.15
C GLU A 4 -5.36 26.92 -3.49
N THR A 5 -5.78 27.65 -4.53
CA THR A 5 -7.15 27.78 -4.98
C THR A 5 -7.52 26.88 -6.16
N ASN A 6 -6.56 26.24 -6.83
CA ASN A 6 -6.86 25.38 -7.99
C ASN A 6 -5.95 24.15 -8.01
N PRO A 7 -6.43 22.98 -7.51
CA PRO A 7 -5.62 21.77 -7.49
C PRO A 7 -5.28 21.33 -8.92
N PRO A 8 -4.07 20.79 -9.16
CA PRO A 8 -3.72 20.25 -10.47
C PRO A 8 -4.66 19.10 -10.82
N SER A 9 -5.16 19.09 -12.05
CA SER A 9 -6.03 18.02 -12.53
C SER A 9 -5.28 16.69 -12.61
N LEU A 10 -5.93 15.61 -12.17
CA LEU A 10 -5.36 14.27 -12.20
C LEU A 10 -5.09 13.81 -13.64
N THR A 11 -5.95 14.18 -14.59
CA THR A 11 -5.81 13.79 -16.01
C THR A 11 -4.58 14.39 -16.69
N THR A 12 -4.11 15.57 -16.26
CA THR A 12 -2.94 16.24 -16.86
C THR A 12 -1.60 15.72 -16.38
N LEU A 13 -1.56 15.04 -15.22
CA LEU A 13 -0.35 14.44 -14.68
C LEU A 13 0.07 13.18 -15.45
N GLU A 14 1.37 12.96 -15.57
CA GLU A 14 1.93 11.79 -16.24
C GLU A 14 1.79 10.52 -15.39
N TYR A 15 1.51 9.40 -16.06
CA TYR A 15 1.56 8.08 -15.43
C TYR A 15 3.01 7.64 -15.28
N ILE A 16 3.38 7.31 -14.04
CA ILE A 16 4.69 6.75 -13.70
C ILE A 16 4.49 5.26 -13.38
N PRO A 17 5.28 4.34 -13.95
CA PRO A 17 5.24 2.93 -13.56
C PRO A 17 5.48 2.76 -12.07
N TYR A 18 4.72 1.89 -11.41
CA TYR A 18 4.94 1.60 -9.98
C TYR A 18 6.25 0.83 -9.75
N ILE A 19 6.59 -0.03 -10.69
CA ILE A 19 7.85 -0.76 -10.78
C ILE A 19 8.39 -0.45 -12.17
N ASP A 20 9.57 0.16 -12.25
CA ASP A 20 10.20 0.50 -13.52
C ASP A 20 10.95 -0.71 -14.14
N ASP A 21 11.56 -0.50 -15.32
CA ASP A 21 12.31 -1.54 -16.02
C ASP A 21 13.56 -2.02 -15.24
N ALA A 22 14.02 -1.27 -14.25
CA ALA A 22 15.09 -1.64 -13.34
C ALA A 22 14.57 -2.32 -12.05
N GLY A 23 13.27 -2.57 -11.96
CA GLY A 23 12.63 -3.19 -10.81
C GLY A 23 12.61 -2.30 -9.56
N GLN A 24 12.66 -0.99 -9.73
CA GLN A 24 12.64 0.01 -8.66
C GLN A 24 11.30 0.72 -8.60
N LEU A 25 10.96 1.22 -7.40
CA LEU A 25 9.85 2.17 -7.23
C LEU A 25 10.28 3.58 -7.64
N PRO A 26 9.33 4.49 -7.93
CA PRO A 26 9.65 5.86 -8.35
C PRO A 26 10.38 6.68 -7.28
N ASP A 27 11.71 6.73 -7.39
CA ASP A 27 12.61 7.41 -6.46
C ASP A 27 12.43 8.93 -6.44
N ILE A 28 11.83 9.51 -7.49
CA ILE A 28 11.44 10.92 -7.57
C ILE A 28 10.55 11.35 -6.39
N PHE A 29 9.86 10.41 -5.75
CA PHE A 29 8.99 10.65 -4.60
C PHE A 29 9.68 10.45 -3.24
N GLN A 30 10.95 10.05 -3.22
CA GLN A 30 11.67 9.75 -2.00
C GLN A 30 11.79 10.99 -1.10
N GLY A 31 11.25 10.88 0.12
CA GLY A 31 11.22 11.99 1.09
C GLY A 31 10.37 13.19 0.65
N LYS A 32 9.53 13.02 -0.37
CA LYS A 32 8.67 14.09 -0.88
C LYS A 32 7.32 14.06 -0.18
N ILE A 33 6.87 15.26 0.21
CA ILE A 33 5.54 15.51 0.73
C ILE A 33 4.62 15.77 -0.47
N GLY A 34 3.41 15.19 -0.46
CA GLY A 34 2.46 15.44 -1.53
C GLY A 34 1.27 14.50 -1.55
N VAL A 35 0.50 14.60 -2.63
CA VAL A 35 -0.66 13.73 -2.94
C VAL A 35 -0.27 12.78 -4.06
N TYR A 36 -0.76 11.55 -3.99
CA TYR A 36 -0.52 10.51 -4.99
C TYR A 36 -1.80 9.72 -5.25
N ALA A 37 -1.90 9.24 -6.48
CA ALA A 37 -2.98 8.39 -6.97
C ALA A 37 -2.38 7.10 -7.52
N ILE A 38 -2.94 5.96 -7.12
CA ILE A 38 -2.51 4.61 -7.49
C ILE A 38 -3.55 4.03 -8.44
N PHE A 39 -3.06 3.42 -9.52
CA PHE A 39 -3.89 2.81 -10.55
C PHE A 39 -3.49 1.36 -10.80
N ASP A 40 -4.48 0.55 -11.19
CA ASP A 40 -4.28 -0.83 -11.62
C ASP A 40 -3.65 -0.93 -13.02
N GLN A 41 -3.44 -2.15 -13.52
CA GLN A 41 -2.83 -2.40 -14.82
C GLN A 41 -3.56 -1.67 -15.98
N ASN A 42 -4.89 -1.54 -15.89
CA ASN A 42 -5.74 -0.92 -16.88
C ASN A 42 -5.85 0.60 -16.73
N LYS A 43 -5.06 1.19 -15.81
CA LYS A 43 -5.11 2.61 -15.44
C LYS A 43 -6.45 3.03 -14.83
N SER A 44 -7.15 2.11 -14.16
CA SER A 44 -8.31 2.46 -13.33
C SER A 44 -7.83 2.95 -11.97
N LEU A 45 -8.41 4.04 -11.47
CA LEU A 45 -8.02 4.62 -10.19
C LEU A 45 -8.45 3.72 -9.03
N GLN A 46 -7.47 3.29 -8.22
CA GLN A 46 -7.68 2.35 -7.11
C GLN A 46 -7.63 3.05 -5.74
N PHE A 47 -6.75 4.04 -5.60
CA PHE A 47 -6.54 4.75 -4.35
C PHE A 47 -5.99 6.17 -4.60
N VAL A 48 -6.40 7.14 -3.79
CA VAL A 48 -5.77 8.45 -3.65
C VAL A 48 -5.39 8.67 -2.20
N GLY A 49 -4.22 9.24 -1.94
CA GLY A 49 -3.86 9.66 -0.59
C GLY A 49 -2.76 10.69 -0.58
N TYR A 50 -2.43 11.20 0.60
CA TYR A 50 -1.33 12.11 0.80
C TYR A 50 -0.38 11.62 1.88
N SER A 51 0.88 12.05 1.81
CA SER A 51 1.91 11.64 2.76
C SER A 51 2.97 12.71 2.93
N ARG A 52 3.70 12.64 4.05
CA ARG A 52 4.96 13.36 4.25
C ARG A 52 6.15 12.67 3.57
N ASP A 53 5.99 11.41 3.21
CA ASP A 53 6.92 10.66 2.37
C ASP A 53 6.10 9.76 1.46
N ILE A 54 5.85 10.24 0.24
CA ILE A 54 5.07 9.51 -0.77
C ILE A 54 5.71 8.15 -1.04
N TYR A 55 7.04 8.09 -1.19
CA TYR A 55 7.75 6.85 -1.50
C TYR A 55 7.58 5.79 -0.41
N LEU A 56 7.61 6.17 0.87
CA LEU A 56 7.32 5.24 1.96
C LEU A 56 5.89 4.70 1.89
N SER A 57 4.91 5.57 1.62
CA SER A 57 3.51 5.15 1.46
C SER A 57 3.34 4.21 0.26
N LEU A 58 4.01 4.47 -0.86
CA LEU A 58 3.97 3.60 -2.02
C LEU A 58 4.51 2.20 -1.70
N LYS A 59 5.61 2.07 -0.95
CA LYS A 59 6.10 0.76 -0.51
C LYS A 59 5.06 -0.01 0.31
N GLN A 60 4.37 0.68 1.23
CA GLN A 60 3.35 0.07 2.08
C GLN A 60 2.16 -0.40 1.24
N HIS A 61 1.65 0.44 0.34
CA HIS A 61 0.57 0.06 -0.57
C HIS A 61 0.95 -1.12 -1.45
N LEU A 62 2.19 -1.15 -1.95
CA LEU A 62 2.65 -2.24 -2.80
C LEU A 62 2.64 -3.60 -2.12
N VAL A 63 3.01 -3.69 -0.84
CA VAL A 63 2.93 -4.98 -0.12
C VAL A 63 1.51 -5.34 0.30
N ARG A 64 0.65 -4.35 0.52
CA ARG A 64 -0.74 -4.55 0.94
C ARG A 64 -1.62 -4.96 -0.24
N GLN A 65 -1.43 -4.33 -1.39
CA GLN A 65 -2.26 -4.48 -2.60
C GLN A 65 -1.37 -4.65 -3.85
N PRO A 66 -0.53 -5.70 -3.93
CA PRO A 66 0.44 -5.87 -5.00
C PRO A 66 -0.20 -5.98 -6.39
N GLU A 67 -1.44 -6.46 -6.50
CA GLU A 67 -2.18 -6.58 -7.77
C GLU A 67 -2.92 -5.31 -8.18
N GLN A 68 -2.86 -4.23 -7.38
CA GLN A 68 -3.56 -2.98 -7.66
C GLN A 68 -2.59 -1.79 -7.85
N CYS A 69 -1.29 -2.05 -7.73
CA CYS A 69 -0.24 -1.02 -7.74
C CYS A 69 0.58 -1.08 -9.04
N TYR A 70 0.05 -0.59 -10.17
CA TYR A 70 0.72 -0.62 -11.48
C TYR A 70 1.17 0.74 -11.98
N TRP A 71 0.40 1.80 -11.71
CA TRP A 71 0.80 3.16 -12.05
C TRP A 71 0.59 4.12 -10.89
N VAL A 72 1.37 5.18 -10.89
CA VAL A 72 1.28 6.27 -9.93
C VAL A 72 1.20 7.60 -10.69
N LYS A 73 0.33 8.49 -10.21
CA LYS A 73 0.43 9.92 -10.47
C LYS A 73 0.70 10.62 -9.15
N GLY A 74 1.53 11.66 -9.14
CA GLY A 74 1.89 12.35 -7.90
C GLY A 74 2.06 13.84 -8.09
N GLN A 75 1.64 14.59 -7.08
CA GLN A 75 1.84 16.03 -6.94
C GLN A 75 2.58 16.30 -5.65
N THR A 76 3.85 16.71 -5.76
CA THR A 76 4.66 17.11 -4.60
C THR A 76 4.41 18.56 -4.23
N ILE A 77 4.51 18.89 -2.94
CA ILE A 77 4.47 20.27 -2.43
C ILE A 77 5.70 20.57 -1.59
N GLU A 78 6.20 21.80 -1.67
CA GLU A 78 7.39 22.22 -0.92
C GLU A 78 7.08 22.51 0.55
N ARG A 79 5.90 23.08 0.82
CA ARG A 79 5.47 23.45 2.16
C ARG A 79 4.31 22.55 2.59
N PRO A 80 4.50 21.68 3.60
CA PRO A 80 3.41 20.84 4.10
C PRO A 80 2.26 21.69 4.61
N ASN A 81 1.12 21.61 3.93
CA ASN A 81 -0.15 22.19 4.35
C ASN A 81 -1.22 21.11 4.21
N ARG A 82 -1.77 20.67 5.35
CA ARG A 82 -2.76 19.59 5.38
C ARG A 82 -4.01 19.93 4.57
N THR A 83 -4.49 21.17 4.66
CA THR A 83 -5.67 21.61 3.91
C THR A 83 -5.43 21.51 2.41
N VAL A 84 -4.26 21.95 1.92
CA VAL A 84 -3.90 21.83 0.49
C VAL A 84 -3.86 20.37 0.05
N LEU A 85 -3.27 19.48 0.85
CA LEU A 85 -3.20 18.05 0.55
C LEU A 85 -4.60 17.41 0.48
N GLU A 86 -5.46 17.68 1.45
CA GLU A 86 -6.84 17.19 1.49
C GLU A 86 -7.68 17.77 0.32
N THR A 87 -7.45 19.03 -0.05
CA THR A 87 -8.12 19.64 -1.21
C THR A 87 -7.75 18.93 -2.51
N ILE A 88 -6.47 18.64 -2.74
CA ILE A 88 -6.02 17.92 -3.94
C ILE A 88 -6.55 16.48 -3.95
N GLU A 89 -6.47 15.75 -2.82
CA GLU A 89 -7.01 14.39 -2.70
C GLU A 89 -8.51 14.34 -3.06
N ASN A 90 -9.32 15.21 -2.44
CA ASN A 90 -10.75 15.27 -2.69
C ASN A 90 -11.08 15.66 -4.14
N ALA A 91 -10.30 16.58 -4.72
CA ALA A 91 -10.47 16.97 -6.12
C ALA A 91 -10.20 15.80 -7.07
N TRP A 92 -9.16 15.00 -6.82
CA TRP A 92 -8.84 13.83 -7.64
C TRP A 92 -9.88 12.71 -7.52
N ILE A 93 -10.39 12.47 -6.31
CA ILE A 93 -11.49 11.51 -6.10
C ILE A 93 -12.76 11.98 -6.83
N ALA A 94 -13.09 13.27 -6.77
CA ALA A 94 -14.23 13.84 -7.47
C ALA A 94 -14.06 13.81 -9.00
N GLU A 95 -12.86 14.12 -9.51
CA GLU A 95 -12.51 14.08 -10.94
C GLU A 95 -12.68 12.67 -11.53
N ASN A 96 -12.44 11.61 -10.74
CA ASN A 96 -12.68 10.23 -11.15
C ASN A 96 -14.17 9.88 -11.30
N GLY A 97 -15.09 10.71 -10.80
CA GLY A 97 -16.55 10.54 -10.88
C GLY A 97 -17.12 9.47 -9.94
N THR A 98 -16.29 8.58 -9.41
CA THR A 98 -16.65 7.57 -8.40
C THR A 98 -15.56 7.48 -7.34
N VAL A 99 -15.94 7.13 -6.11
CA VAL A 99 -14.98 6.90 -5.04
C VAL A 99 -14.19 5.63 -5.37
N PRO A 100 -12.84 5.69 -5.46
CA PRO A 100 -12.02 4.51 -5.67
C PRO A 100 -12.25 3.49 -4.55
N ILE A 101 -12.21 2.20 -4.88
CA ILE A 101 -12.50 1.14 -3.90
C ILE A 101 -11.58 1.23 -2.68
N GLY A 102 -10.31 1.62 -2.86
CA GLY A 102 -9.34 1.80 -1.78
C GLY A 102 -9.55 3.05 -0.93
N ASN A 103 -10.37 4.00 -1.37
CA ASN A 103 -10.81 5.14 -0.55
C ASN A 103 -12.16 4.88 0.13
N GLY A 104 -12.90 3.85 -0.30
CA GLY A 104 -14.21 3.46 0.19
C GLY A 104 -14.19 2.11 0.92
N GLU A 105 -14.90 1.13 0.38
CA GLU A 105 -15.14 -0.19 1.00
C GLU A 105 -13.86 -0.93 1.40
N ASN A 106 -12.80 -0.80 0.59
CA ASN A 106 -11.53 -1.48 0.82
C ASN A 106 -10.51 -0.61 1.57
N LYS A 107 -10.89 0.53 2.15
CA LYS A 107 -9.93 1.46 2.78
C LYS A 107 -9.02 0.81 3.82
N GLU A 108 -9.53 -0.14 4.61
CA GLU A 108 -8.73 -0.80 5.63
C GLU A 108 -7.59 -1.63 5.03
N ILE A 109 -7.85 -2.40 3.96
CA ILE A 109 -6.82 -3.25 3.33
C ILE A 109 -5.75 -2.45 2.57
N TRP A 110 -5.98 -1.16 2.33
CA TRP A 110 -4.99 -0.22 1.79
C TRP A 110 -4.21 0.51 2.89
N THR A 111 -4.86 0.83 4.01
CA THR A 111 -4.29 1.75 5.02
C THR A 111 -3.74 1.06 6.27
N GLN A 112 -4.16 -0.17 6.56
CA GLN A 112 -3.75 -0.92 7.75
C GLN A 112 -2.72 -2.00 7.42
N PRO A 113 -1.91 -2.43 8.41
CA PRO A 113 -1.15 -3.67 8.34
C PRO A 113 -2.04 -4.85 7.94
N ILE A 114 -1.50 -5.79 7.17
CA ILE A 114 -2.22 -6.99 6.76
C ILE A 114 -2.49 -7.84 8.00
N ASN A 115 -3.76 -8.11 8.29
CA ASN A 115 -4.15 -9.05 9.32
C ASN A 115 -4.07 -10.48 8.77
N VAL A 116 -3.07 -11.25 9.22
CA VAL A 116 -2.83 -12.59 8.68
C VAL A 116 -3.87 -13.62 9.13
N LYS A 117 -4.65 -13.30 10.17
CA LYS A 117 -5.74 -14.16 10.66
C LYS A 117 -6.89 -14.26 9.66
N SER A 118 -7.18 -13.20 8.89
CA SER A 118 -8.25 -13.22 7.89
C SER A 118 -7.88 -13.93 6.60
N ILE A 119 -6.64 -14.38 6.47
CA ILE A 119 -6.07 -15.04 5.27
C ILE A 119 -5.41 -16.39 5.61
N MET A 120 -5.75 -16.94 6.78
CA MET A 120 -5.40 -18.31 7.12
C MET A 120 -6.05 -19.28 6.14
N THR A 121 -5.29 -20.29 5.73
CA THR A 121 -5.87 -21.46 5.06
C THR A 121 -6.75 -22.24 6.05
N PRO A 122 -7.66 -23.10 5.57
CA PRO A 122 -8.47 -23.93 6.46
C PRO A 122 -7.64 -24.78 7.44
N GLU A 123 -6.50 -25.30 6.98
CA GLU A 123 -5.58 -26.11 7.80
C GLU A 123 -4.91 -25.27 8.89
N GLU A 124 -4.45 -24.06 8.55
CA GLU A 124 -3.86 -23.12 9.52
C GLU A 124 -4.90 -22.64 10.54
N GLN A 125 -6.14 -22.42 10.11
CA GLN A 125 -7.24 -22.02 10.98
C GLN A 125 -7.54 -23.11 12.02
N VAL A 126 -7.63 -24.37 11.57
CA VAL A 126 -7.84 -25.52 12.46
C VAL A 126 -6.68 -25.65 13.45
N ASN A 127 -5.44 -25.50 12.98
CA ASN A 127 -4.28 -25.55 13.86
C ASN A 127 -4.29 -24.40 14.88
N TYR A 128 -4.58 -23.16 14.45
CA TYR A 128 -4.65 -22.01 15.34
C TYR A 128 -5.72 -22.16 16.43
N GLN A 129 -6.89 -22.71 16.08
CA GLN A 129 -8.01 -22.91 16.99
C GLN A 129 -7.93 -24.21 17.82
N ASN A 130 -6.89 -25.02 17.66
CA ASN A 130 -6.76 -26.28 18.37
C ASN A 130 -6.80 -26.05 19.90
N PRO A 131 -7.75 -26.64 20.64
CA PRO A 131 -7.87 -26.45 22.09
C PRO A 131 -6.64 -26.88 22.90
N ALA A 132 -5.78 -27.73 22.33
CA ALA A 132 -4.52 -28.14 22.96
C ALA A 132 -3.41 -27.08 22.87
N ASN A 133 -3.58 -26.04 22.05
CA ASN A 133 -2.59 -24.99 21.89
C ASN A 133 -2.70 -23.97 23.03
N ASP A 134 -1.62 -23.81 23.79
CA ASP A 134 -1.40 -22.67 24.66
C ASP A 134 -1.11 -21.39 23.85
N GLU A 135 -1.04 -20.25 24.54
CA GLU A 135 -0.78 -18.94 23.89
C GLU A 135 0.52 -18.94 23.07
N LEU A 136 1.57 -19.61 23.56
CA LEU A 136 2.85 -19.69 22.86
C LEU A 136 2.76 -20.51 21.57
N ALA A 137 1.99 -21.61 21.59
CA ALA A 137 1.72 -22.40 20.40
C ALA A 137 0.91 -21.60 19.37
N GLN A 138 -0.12 -20.85 19.81
CA GLN A 138 -0.90 -19.98 18.91
C GLN A 138 -0.02 -18.89 18.28
N ILE A 139 0.89 -18.28 19.04
CA ILE A 139 1.87 -17.30 18.53
C ILE A 139 2.82 -17.94 17.50
N LYS A 140 3.21 -19.22 17.68
CA LYS A 140 4.03 -19.92 16.67
C LYS A 140 3.25 -20.14 15.38
N VAL A 141 1.98 -20.57 15.47
CA VAL A 141 1.12 -20.76 14.31
C VAL A 141 0.98 -19.44 13.56
N ILE A 142 0.64 -18.35 14.25
CA ILE A 142 0.40 -17.06 13.60
C ILE A 142 1.66 -16.47 12.93
N LYS A 143 2.83 -16.66 13.54
CA LYS A 143 4.11 -16.29 12.93
C LYS A 143 4.38 -17.07 11.64
N ASN A 144 3.99 -18.35 11.59
CA ASN A 144 4.17 -19.18 10.40
C ASN A 144 3.23 -18.73 9.28
N VAL A 145 1.97 -18.43 9.60
CA VAL A 145 1.02 -17.82 8.66
C VAL A 145 1.59 -16.50 8.11
N ALA A 146 2.07 -15.61 8.97
CA ALA A 146 2.67 -14.35 8.54
C ALA A 146 3.88 -14.53 7.62
N ARG A 147 4.74 -15.53 7.87
CA ARG A 147 5.87 -15.85 6.99
C ARG A 147 5.43 -16.41 5.64
N ARG A 148 4.40 -17.25 5.60
CA ARG A 148 3.83 -17.75 4.34
C ARG A 148 3.28 -16.61 3.50
N VAL A 149 2.43 -15.78 4.10
CA VAL A 149 1.82 -14.62 3.42
C VAL A 149 2.90 -13.65 2.91
N GLU A 150 3.93 -13.37 3.73
CA GLU A 150 5.07 -12.57 3.29
C GLU A 150 5.75 -13.18 2.06
N ALA A 151 6.02 -14.49 2.06
CA ALA A 151 6.64 -15.17 0.93
C ALA A 151 5.76 -15.14 -0.33
N GLU A 152 4.44 -15.25 -0.18
CA GLU A 152 3.48 -15.12 -1.29
C GLU A 152 3.50 -13.70 -1.89
N ILE A 153 3.48 -12.66 -1.06
CA ILE A 153 3.58 -11.26 -1.50
C ILE A 153 4.90 -11.03 -2.23
N LEU A 154 6.02 -11.47 -1.65
CA LEU A 154 7.34 -11.30 -2.27
C LEU A 154 7.43 -12.02 -3.62
N LYS A 155 6.84 -13.21 -3.74
CA LYS A 155 6.78 -13.94 -5.00
C LYS A 155 5.97 -13.21 -6.07
N VAL A 156 4.83 -12.62 -5.70
CA VAL A 156 4.04 -11.78 -6.62
C VAL A 156 4.89 -10.59 -7.08
N LEU A 157 5.54 -9.88 -6.16
CA LEU A 157 6.35 -8.71 -6.49
C LEU A 157 7.57 -9.05 -7.36
N GLU A 158 8.25 -10.16 -7.10
CA GLU A 158 9.32 -10.69 -7.94
C GLU A 158 8.81 -11.01 -9.35
N SER A 159 7.64 -11.63 -9.48
CA SER A 159 7.02 -11.91 -10.79
C SER A 159 6.61 -10.65 -11.54
N ARG A 160 6.36 -9.54 -10.82
CA ARG A 160 6.11 -8.21 -11.37
C ARG A 160 7.41 -7.43 -11.68
N GLY A 161 8.57 -8.05 -11.47
CA GLY A 161 9.88 -7.48 -11.82
C GLY A 161 10.55 -6.68 -10.69
N LEU A 162 9.99 -6.64 -9.48
CA LEU A 162 10.59 -5.91 -8.37
C LEU A 162 11.98 -6.49 -8.02
N GLN A 163 13.01 -5.66 -8.06
CA GLN A 163 14.40 -6.03 -7.72
C GLN A 163 14.82 -5.52 -6.34
N MET A 164 14.15 -4.48 -5.83
CA MET A 164 14.52 -3.91 -4.54
C MET A 164 14.10 -4.80 -3.36
N GLN A 165 14.88 -4.74 -2.28
CA GLN A 165 14.56 -5.48 -1.06
C GLN A 165 13.52 -4.72 -0.22
N LEU A 166 12.46 -5.45 0.18
CA LEU A 166 11.46 -4.98 1.12
C LEU A 166 11.66 -5.67 2.46
N ARG A 167 11.70 -4.87 3.54
CA ARG A 167 11.92 -5.38 4.89
C ARG A 167 10.64 -5.29 5.71
N PHE A 168 10.01 -6.43 5.92
CA PHE A 168 8.88 -6.56 6.84
C PHE A 168 9.33 -6.43 8.30
N ASN A 169 8.43 -5.92 9.15
CA ASN A 169 8.68 -5.78 10.58
C ASN A 169 8.47 -7.14 11.29
N PRO A 170 9.54 -7.81 11.79
CA PRO A 170 9.41 -9.13 12.39
C PRO A 170 8.60 -9.12 13.69
N LYS A 171 8.50 -7.97 14.39
CA LYS A 171 7.75 -7.87 15.65
C LYS A 171 6.24 -7.99 15.43
N LEU A 172 5.73 -7.40 14.34
CA LEU A 172 4.30 -7.42 14.03
C LEU A 172 3.75 -8.84 13.81
N LYS A 173 4.61 -9.78 13.39
CA LYS A 173 4.22 -11.18 13.16
C LYS A 173 3.72 -11.88 14.42
N GLU A 174 4.12 -11.40 15.61
CA GLU A 174 3.61 -11.90 16.91
C GLU A 174 2.12 -11.60 17.10
N ASP A 175 1.70 -10.43 16.62
CA ASP A 175 0.32 -9.95 16.72
C ASP A 175 -0.56 -10.45 15.56
N GLY A 176 0.02 -11.21 14.63
CA GLY A 176 -0.64 -11.60 13.38
C GLY A 176 -0.78 -10.45 12.39
N LEU A 177 0.11 -9.48 12.46
CA LEU A 177 0.16 -8.36 11.54
C LEU A 177 1.38 -8.46 10.64
N LEU A 178 1.23 -8.02 9.39
CA LEU A 178 2.31 -7.94 8.44
C LEU A 178 2.33 -6.55 7.80
N ASP A 179 3.45 -5.86 7.97
CA ASP A 179 3.71 -4.56 7.36
C ASP A 179 5.22 -4.32 7.26
N LEU A 180 5.60 -3.31 6.49
CA LEU A 180 6.98 -2.89 6.36
C LEU A 180 7.48 -2.23 7.64
N LYS A 181 8.79 -2.35 7.85
CA LYS A 181 9.47 -1.57 8.87
C LYS A 181 9.44 -0.09 8.43
N PRO A 182 8.95 0.84 9.28
CA PRO A 182 9.02 2.27 9.00
C PRO A 182 10.46 2.76 8.92
#